data_AF-A0A151QW63-F1
#
_entry.id   AF-A0A151QW63-F1
#
_cell.length_a   1.000
_cell.length_b   1.000
_cell.length_c   1.000
_cell.angle_alpha   90.00
_cell.angle_beta   90.00
_cell.angle_gamma   90.00
#
_symmetry.space_group_name_H-M   'P 1'
#
loop_
_entity.id
_entity.type
_entity.pdbx_description
1 polymer ?
#
loop_
_entity_poly.entity_id
_entity_poly.type
_entity_poly.pdbx_seq_one_letter_code
_entity_poly.pdbx_strand_id
1 'polypeptide(L)' 'ISSNWKSRERGKWSYNWEGSFIIERIYLNNVYLIKEINSRNTSKVINGKYLKKFHESKMY' A
#
# COMPACT_ATOMS: atom_id res chain seq x y z
N ILE A 1 -8.64 -13.01 -27.46
CA ILE A 1 -9.51 -13.16 -26.27
C ILE A 1 -9.49 -11.81 -25.55
N SER A 2 -10.61 -11.07 -25.64
CA SER A 2 -10.71 -9.65 -25.31
C SER A 2 -10.82 -9.44 -23.80
N SER A 3 -9.91 -8.64 -23.23
CA SER A 3 -9.95 -8.16 -21.86
C SER A 3 -11.12 -7.20 -21.67
N ASN A 4 -12.20 -7.67 -21.02
CA ASN A 4 -13.31 -6.81 -20.65
C ASN A 4 -13.65 -6.98 -19.16
N TRP A 5 -13.17 -6.04 -18.36
CA TRP A 5 -13.75 -5.73 -17.05
C TRP A 5 -13.75 -4.21 -16.87
N LYS A 6 -14.52 -3.54 -17.73
CA LYS A 6 -15.12 -2.25 -17.38
C LYS A 6 -16.39 -2.50 -16.57
N SER A 7 -16.25 -2.76 -15.28
CA SER A 7 -17.33 -2.49 -14.34
C SER A 7 -17.35 -0.97 -14.07
N ARG A 8 -18.17 -0.28 -14.86
CA ARG A 8 -18.82 0.97 -14.45
C ARG A 8 -19.47 0.73 -13.06
N GLU A 9 -19.55 1.78 -12.24
CA GLU A 9 -20.32 1.89 -10.97
C GLU A 9 -19.58 1.94 -9.62
N ARG A 10 -18.45 2.65 -9.50
CA ARG A 10 -18.08 3.29 -8.20
C ARG A 10 -17.46 4.68 -8.41
N GLY A 11 -18.28 5.71 -8.33
CA GLY A 11 -17.79 7.07 -8.11
C GLY A 11 -17.04 7.18 -6.79
N LYS A 12 -16.04 8.09 -6.73
CA LYS A 12 -15.45 8.65 -5.50
C LYS A 12 -14.56 7.76 -4.61
N TRP A 13 -13.86 6.73 -5.07
CA TRP A 13 -12.72 6.18 -4.31
C TRP A 13 -11.66 5.59 -5.26
N SER A 14 -10.92 6.44 -5.97
CA SER A 14 -9.65 6.00 -6.54
C SER A 14 -8.69 5.81 -5.37
N TYR A 15 -8.36 4.57 -5.07
CA TYR A 15 -7.39 4.23 -4.05
C TYR A 15 -6.01 4.78 -4.45
N ASN A 16 -5.65 5.97 -3.97
CA ASN A 16 -4.35 6.61 -4.19
C ASN A 16 -3.21 5.94 -3.39
N TRP A 17 -3.29 4.62 -3.17
CA TRP A 17 -2.23 3.88 -2.50
C TRP A 17 -1.01 3.83 -3.42
N GLU A 18 0.11 4.42 -2.97
CA GLU A 18 1.36 4.46 -3.75
C GLU A 18 1.94 3.06 -4.04
N GLY A 19 1.54 2.04 -3.28
CA GLY A 19 1.93 0.65 -3.50
C GLY A 19 2.25 -0.10 -2.22
N SER A 20 2.94 -1.23 -2.36
CA SER A 20 3.41 -2.05 -1.25
C SER A 20 4.75 -1.55 -0.73
N PHE A 21 4.83 -1.36 0.59
CA PHE A 21 6.05 -0.96 1.28
C PHE A 21 6.37 -1.93 2.39
N ILE A 22 7.65 -2.03 2.73
CA ILE A 22 8.13 -2.77 3.90
C ILE A 22 8.38 -1.77 5.04
N ILE A 23 8.03 -2.14 6.26
CA ILE A 23 8.37 -1.36 7.45
C ILE A 23 9.83 -1.65 7.79
N GLU A 24 10.67 -0.62 7.69
CA GLU A 24 12.09 -0.68 8.06
C GLU A 24 12.28 -0.43 9.55
N ARG A 25 11.49 0.47 10.15
CA ARG A 25 11.52 0.78 11.59
C ARG A 25 10.17 1.22 12.11
N ILE A 26 9.87 0.86 13.35
CA ILE A 26 8.69 1.32 14.09
C ILE A 26 9.15 2.37 15.12
N TYR A 27 8.49 3.51 15.14
CA TYR A 27 8.69 4.56 16.14
C TYR A 27 7.48 4.64 17.07
N LEU A 28 7.65 5.41 18.15
CA LEU A 28 6.57 5.74 19.07
C LEU A 28 5.48 6.56 18.35
N ASN A 29 4.27 6.50 18.90
CA ASN A 29 3.12 7.28 18.42
C ASN A 29 2.64 6.93 16.99
N ASN A 30 2.69 5.64 16.64
CA ASN A 30 2.17 5.12 15.36
C ASN A 30 2.89 5.71 14.14
N VAL A 31 4.19 5.99 14.27
CA VAL A 31 5.05 6.48 13.18
C VAL A 31 5.95 5.34 12.71
N TYR A 32 6.09 5.19 11.40
CA TYR A 32 6.79 4.09 10.76
C TYR A 32 7.75 4.64 9.72
N LEU A 33 8.97 4.11 9.70
CA LEU A 33 9.86 4.24 8.55
C LEU A 33 9.50 3.13 7.58
N ILE A 34 9.00 3.50 6.42
CA ILE A 34 8.70 2.58 5.33
C ILE A 34 9.78 2.70 4.25
N LYS A 35 10.05 1.59 3.60
CA LYS A 35 10.94 1.52 2.44
C LYS A 35 10.21 0.83 1.30
N GLU A 36 10.37 1.37 0.11
CA GLU A 36 9.82 0.77 -1.08
C GLU A 36 10.56 -0.52 -1.44
N ILE A 37 9.82 -1.55 -1.84
CA ILE A 37 10.37 -2.89 -2.10
C ILE A 37 11.32 -2.85 -3.31
N ASN A 38 10.97 -2.04 -4.32
CA ASN A 38 11.70 -1.96 -5.58
C ASN A 38 12.72 -0.82 -5.63
N SER A 39 12.68 0.14 -4.70
CA SER A 39 13.65 1.24 -4.64
C SER A 39 14.61 1.03 -3.48
N ARG A 40 15.89 0.82 -3.81
CA ARG A 40 16.94 0.53 -2.82
C ARG A 40 17.24 1.70 -1.87
N ASN A 41 16.80 2.91 -2.19
CA ASN A 41 17.26 4.13 -1.51
C ASN A 41 16.14 5.09 -1.08
N THR A 42 14.87 4.74 -1.28
CA THR A 42 13.75 5.61 -0.90
C THR A 42 13.08 5.10 0.37
N SER A 43 13.55 5.63 1.52
CA SER A 43 12.90 5.45 2.82
C SER A 43 12.07 6.69 3.15
N LYS A 44 10.88 6.52 3.70
CA LYS A 44 9.95 7.60 4.05
C LYS A 44 9.36 7.37 5.43
N VAL A 45 9.24 8.44 6.21
CA VAL A 45 8.55 8.40 7.50
C VAL A 45 7.06 8.67 7.28
N ILE A 46 6.19 7.79 7.78
CA ILE A 46 4.74 7.89 7.61
C ILE A 46 4.01 7.52 8.90
N ASN A 47 2.84 8.10 9.12
CA ASN A 47 1.95 7.70 10.21
C ASN A 47 1.14 6.46 9.82
N GLY A 48 0.98 5.51 10.74
CA GLY A 48 0.21 4.29 10.56
C GLY A 48 -1.27 4.51 10.24
N LYS A 49 -1.83 5.69 10.51
CA LYS A 49 -3.18 6.05 10.05
C LYS A 49 -3.31 6.05 8.52
N TYR A 50 -2.18 6.18 7.82
CA TYR A 50 -2.08 6.10 6.36
C TYR A 50 -1.51 4.77 5.88
N LEU A 51 -1.40 3.75 6.75
CA LEU A 51 -0.94 2.42 6.36
C LEU A 51 -2.10 1.43 6.47
N LYS A 52 -2.18 0.52 5.50
CA LYS A 52 -3.09 -0.62 5.56
C LYS A 52 -2.26 -1.89 5.59
N LYS A 53 -2.58 -2.81 6.50
CA LYS A 53 -1.94 -4.12 6.53
C LYS A 53 -2.21 -4.84 5.22
N PHE A 54 -1.15 -5.30 4.56
CA PHE A 54 -1.27 -6.17 3.40
C PHE A 54 -1.84 -7.51 3.87
N HIS A 55 -3.00 -7.88 3.35
CA HIS A 55 -3.59 -9.19 3.60
C HIS A 55 -3.30 -10.04 2.39
N GLU A 56 -2.36 -10.98 2.52
CA GLU A 56 -2.17 -12.00 1.50
C GLU A 56 -3.43 -12.86 1.48
N SER A 57 -4.18 -12.82 0.38
CA SER A 57 -5.23 -13.81 0.15
C SER A 57 -4.53 -15.15 0.03
N LYS A 58 -4.64 -16.00 1.05
CA LYS A 58 -4.25 -17.41 0.96
C LYS A 58 -5.08 -18.03 -0.17
N MET A 59 -4.48 -18.17 -1.35
CA MET A 59 -5.03 -18.99 -2.41
C MET A 59 -4.79 -20.45 -2.01
N TYR A 60 -5.86 -21.11 -1.59
CA TYR A 60 -5.99 -22.57 -1.60
C TYR A 60 -6.55 -22.99 -2.96
#